data_AF-A0A917UK26-F1
#
_entry.id   AF-A0A917UK26-F1
#
_cell.length_a   1.000
_cell.length_b   1.000
_cell.length_c   1.000
_cell.angle_alpha   90.00
_cell.angle_beta   90.00
_cell.angle_gamma   90.00
#
_symmetry.space_group_name_H-M   'P 1'
#
loop_
_entity.id
_entity.type
_entity.pdbx_description
1 polymer ?
#
loop_
_entity_poly.entity_id
_entity_poly.type
_entity_poly.pdbx_seq_one_letter_code
_entity_poly.pdbx_strand_id
1 'polypeptide(L)'
;MASERATESKVLRPEEFDRWWDHLVRAFGAGPASAEERALDRSLTEPGRSLAAWDGDELVGTAGAFRFRMTVPGGAVLPTAGITMVSVAATHRRRGVLTSMMRRQLDDIREWGEPLAALTASEPAIYGRFGYDAATFQLQAEIDTGRVTLDTPAGTGDVRLRYAGPAEVLAACEAVYAELVPLRPGMLARQPGWEQVGLLDPESDRDGASALQCVVAERDGQVTGYARFRTKLGWSASGHDGTVSLEDLAALDPASDAALWRFLFGIDLMSRLTVRGRPVDDAWQYHVSDIRRCLTRVRDMGYVRLVDVGAALAARTYQAPVDVVLEVADAFCPWNAGRWRLTGDAKGASCERTTDRAELTLSVRELAAAYLGGVSLLSLARAGRVGELRPGALAEASVAFGSPVLPWLSHGF
;
A
#
# COMPACT_ATOMS: atom_id res chain seq x y z
N MET A 1 -32.25 -34.38 1.37
CA MET A 1 -32.43 -32.92 1.27
C MET A 1 -31.69 -32.28 2.43
N ALA A 2 -30.42 -31.92 2.23
CA ALA A 2 -29.67 -31.17 3.22
C ALA A 2 -30.14 -29.71 3.12
N SER A 3 -30.70 -29.18 4.21
CA SER A 3 -30.96 -27.74 4.34
C SER A 3 -29.62 -27.03 4.14
N GLU A 4 -29.51 -26.21 3.09
CA GLU A 4 -28.43 -25.23 2.96
C GLU A 4 -28.54 -24.28 4.16
N ARG A 5 -27.73 -24.51 5.19
CA ARG A 5 -27.54 -23.51 6.24
C ARG A 5 -26.82 -22.33 5.58
N ALA A 6 -27.52 -21.20 5.48
CA ALA A 6 -26.95 -19.98 4.96
C ALA A 6 -25.87 -19.48 5.92
N THR A 7 -24.67 -19.19 5.40
CA THR A 7 -23.62 -18.53 6.18
C THR A 7 -24.06 -17.11 6.52
N GLU A 8 -23.90 -16.72 7.79
CA GLU A 8 -24.28 -15.39 8.28
C GLU A 8 -23.02 -14.58 8.66
N SER A 9 -22.90 -13.35 8.17
CA SER A 9 -21.81 -12.44 8.55
C SER A 9 -22.28 -11.45 9.61
N LYS A 10 -21.58 -11.40 10.75
CA LYS A 10 -21.87 -10.51 11.89
C LYS A 10 -20.68 -9.63 12.19
N VAL A 11 -20.94 -8.47 12.77
CA VAL A 11 -19.89 -7.61 13.33
C VAL A 11 -19.16 -8.37 14.43
N LEU A 12 -17.84 -8.30 14.44
CA LEU A 12 -16.96 -8.94 15.42
C LEU A 12 -17.21 -8.33 16.80
N ARG A 13 -17.39 -9.18 17.82
CA ARG A 13 -17.42 -8.73 19.21
C ARG A 13 -16.00 -8.74 19.81
N PRO A 14 -15.63 -7.77 20.66
CA PRO A 14 -14.29 -7.71 21.25
C PRO A 14 -13.84 -9.00 21.95
N GLU A 15 -14.75 -9.67 22.64
CA GLU A 15 -14.53 -10.94 23.34
C GLU A 15 -14.28 -12.13 22.39
N GLU A 16 -14.66 -12.00 21.11
CA GLU A 16 -14.48 -13.04 20.08
C GLU A 16 -13.14 -12.90 19.34
N PHE A 17 -12.37 -11.85 19.61
CA PHE A 17 -11.13 -11.55 18.89
C PHE A 17 -10.16 -12.73 18.85
N ASP A 18 -9.95 -13.41 19.98
CA ASP A 18 -9.00 -14.53 20.04
C ASP A 18 -9.37 -15.65 19.08
N ARG A 19 -10.64 -16.04 19.07
CA ARG A 19 -11.17 -17.08 18.18
C ARG A 19 -11.10 -16.63 16.71
N TRP A 20 -11.38 -15.36 16.45
CA TRP A 20 -11.32 -14.75 15.13
C TRP A 20 -9.89 -14.71 14.58
N TRP A 21 -8.94 -14.31 15.40
CA TRP A 21 -7.51 -14.30 15.10
C TRP A 21 -6.96 -15.71 14.86
N ASP A 22 -7.29 -16.67 15.73
CA ASP A 22 -6.81 -18.05 15.60
C ASP A 22 -7.36 -18.72 14.33
N HIS A 23 -8.58 -18.35 13.89
CA HIS A 23 -9.12 -18.76 12.60
C HIS A 23 -8.31 -18.17 11.43
N LEU A 24 -8.02 -16.86 11.48
CA LEU A 24 -7.21 -16.17 10.48
C LEU A 24 -5.83 -16.83 10.31
N VAL A 25 -5.08 -16.98 11.41
CA VAL A 25 -3.74 -17.59 11.40
C VAL A 25 -3.77 -18.99 10.81
N ARG A 26 -4.76 -19.81 11.20
CA ARG A 26 -4.97 -21.15 10.64
C ARG A 26 -5.23 -21.11 9.13
N ALA A 27 -6.05 -20.18 8.66
CA ALA A 27 -6.41 -20.09 7.25
C ALA A 27 -5.21 -19.68 6.37
N PHE A 28 -4.29 -18.87 6.90
CA PHE A 28 -3.05 -18.50 6.23
C PHE A 28 -1.97 -19.60 6.28
N GLY A 29 -2.18 -20.65 7.07
CA GLY A 29 -1.19 -21.72 7.25
C GLY A 29 0.08 -21.28 7.96
N ALA A 30 0.04 -20.12 8.62
CA ALA A 30 1.15 -19.62 9.43
C ALA A 30 1.29 -20.46 10.70
N GLY A 31 2.51 -20.50 11.25
CA GLY A 31 2.74 -20.95 12.62
C GLY A 31 2.00 -20.06 13.63
N PRO A 32 2.02 -20.39 14.93
CA PRO A 32 1.43 -19.49 15.93
C PRO A 32 2.11 -18.11 15.84
N ALA A 33 1.30 -17.07 15.62
CA ALA A 33 1.75 -15.68 15.71
C ALA A 33 2.43 -15.42 17.06
N SER A 34 3.42 -14.53 17.07
CA SER A 34 4.07 -14.17 18.33
C SER A 34 3.07 -13.50 19.29
N ALA A 35 3.32 -13.58 20.60
CA ALA A 35 2.46 -12.90 21.58
C ALA A 35 2.44 -11.37 21.38
N GLU A 36 3.57 -10.82 20.92
CA GLU A 36 3.75 -9.40 20.60
C GLU A 36 2.90 -9.00 19.37
N GLU A 37 2.96 -9.79 18.30
CA GLU A 37 2.15 -9.59 17.09
C GLU A 37 0.65 -9.64 17.42
N ARG A 38 0.19 -10.70 18.10
CA ARG A 38 -1.23 -10.83 18.49
C ARG A 38 -1.69 -9.67 19.36
N ALA A 39 -0.85 -9.19 20.29
CA ALA A 39 -1.20 -8.06 21.15
C ALA A 39 -1.30 -6.75 20.35
N LEU A 40 -0.39 -6.53 19.41
CA LEU A 40 -0.43 -5.37 18.52
C LEU A 40 -1.68 -5.42 17.63
N ASP A 41 -1.92 -6.52 16.93
CA ASP A 41 -3.09 -6.66 16.06
C ASP A 41 -4.41 -6.53 16.81
N ARG A 42 -4.49 -7.04 18.03
CA ARG A 42 -5.63 -6.80 18.92
C ARG A 42 -5.84 -5.32 19.20
N SER A 43 -4.75 -4.58 19.44
CA SER A 43 -4.83 -3.15 19.76
C SER A 43 -5.22 -2.30 18.56
N LEU A 44 -4.88 -2.73 17.34
CA LEU A 44 -5.19 -2.03 16.10
C LEU A 44 -6.56 -2.42 15.52
N THR A 45 -7.03 -3.64 15.78
CA THR A 45 -8.30 -4.14 15.25
C THR A 45 -9.46 -3.31 15.77
N GLU A 46 -10.32 -2.85 14.84
CA GLU A 46 -11.58 -2.17 15.15
C GLU A 46 -12.73 -3.18 15.05
N PRO A 47 -13.25 -3.74 16.16
CA PRO A 47 -14.27 -4.82 16.09
C PRO A 47 -15.54 -4.37 15.38
N GLY A 48 -15.95 -3.10 15.58
CA GLY A 48 -17.10 -2.49 14.91
C GLY A 48 -16.98 -2.36 13.38
N ARG A 49 -15.78 -2.57 12.83
CA ARG A 49 -15.48 -2.54 11.39
C ARG A 49 -14.99 -3.90 10.88
N SER A 50 -15.09 -4.94 11.70
CA SER A 50 -14.63 -6.28 11.40
C SER A 50 -15.82 -7.24 11.38
N LEU A 51 -15.76 -8.23 10.51
CA LEU A 51 -16.79 -9.23 10.27
C LEU A 51 -16.29 -10.62 10.63
N ALA A 52 -17.20 -11.41 11.18
CA ALA A 52 -17.06 -12.84 11.43
C ALA A 52 -18.19 -13.57 10.68
N ALA A 53 -17.84 -14.51 9.80
CA ALA A 53 -18.79 -15.32 9.05
C ALA A 53 -19.00 -16.68 9.71
N TRP A 54 -20.26 -17.08 9.91
CA TRP A 54 -20.66 -18.24 10.71
C TRP A 54 -21.49 -19.24 9.91
N ASP A 55 -21.18 -20.54 10.01
CA ASP A 55 -22.05 -21.65 9.61
C ASP A 55 -22.55 -22.37 10.87
N GLY A 56 -23.75 -22.01 11.34
CA GLY A 56 -24.21 -22.36 12.69
C GLY A 56 -23.32 -21.72 13.75
N ASP A 57 -22.68 -22.55 14.58
CA ASP A 57 -21.75 -22.11 15.64
C ASP A 57 -20.28 -22.16 15.20
N GLU A 58 -20.00 -22.57 13.95
CA GLU A 58 -18.64 -22.65 13.40
C GLU A 58 -18.26 -21.32 12.76
N LEU A 59 -17.11 -20.76 13.16
CA LEU A 59 -16.52 -19.59 12.51
C LEU A 59 -15.82 -20.06 11.23
N VAL A 60 -16.30 -19.58 10.08
CA VAL A 60 -15.89 -20.04 8.75
C VAL A 60 -15.24 -18.96 7.89
N GLY A 61 -15.20 -17.70 8.36
CA GLY A 61 -14.46 -16.64 7.69
C GLY A 61 -14.32 -15.37 8.53
N THR A 62 -13.37 -14.54 8.13
CA THR A 62 -13.01 -13.27 8.77
C THR A 62 -12.83 -12.18 7.72
N ALA A 63 -13.09 -10.92 8.08
CA ALA A 63 -12.67 -9.75 7.32
C ALA A 63 -12.56 -8.54 8.26
N GLY A 64 -11.52 -7.73 8.15
CA GLY A 64 -11.33 -6.50 8.91
C GLY A 64 -11.31 -5.28 8.00
N ALA A 65 -11.54 -4.10 8.57
CA ALA A 65 -11.33 -2.82 7.90
C ALA A 65 -10.79 -1.77 8.87
N PHE A 66 -9.54 -1.36 8.69
CA PHE A 66 -8.96 -0.23 9.41
C PHE A 66 -9.46 1.10 8.87
N ARG A 67 -9.61 2.11 9.74
CA ARG A 67 -9.81 3.49 9.34
C ARG A 67 -8.47 4.13 8.96
N PHE A 68 -8.24 4.32 7.67
CA PHE A 68 -7.07 5.05 7.19
C PHE A 68 -7.43 6.39 6.56
N ARG A 69 -6.37 7.14 6.27
CA ARG A 69 -6.39 8.35 5.48
C ARG A 69 -5.31 8.24 4.41
N MET A 70 -5.69 8.18 3.13
CA MET A 70 -4.78 7.99 2.00
C MET A 70 -4.59 9.29 1.22
N THR A 71 -3.34 9.62 0.90
CA THR A 71 -3.01 10.71 -0.02
C THR A 71 -3.39 10.34 -1.46
N VAL A 72 -4.06 11.26 -2.17
CA VAL A 72 -4.39 11.12 -3.60
C VAL A 72 -3.63 12.17 -4.44
N PRO A 73 -3.59 12.05 -5.78
CA PRO A 73 -2.95 13.05 -6.63
C PRO A 73 -3.48 14.47 -6.33
N GLY A 74 -2.57 15.42 -6.12
CA GLY A 74 -2.88 16.77 -5.64
C GLY A 74 -2.69 16.99 -4.13
N GLY A 75 -2.36 15.94 -3.37
CA GLY A 75 -2.02 16.04 -1.95
C GLY A 75 -3.20 16.03 -0.99
N ALA A 76 -4.43 15.91 -1.50
CA ALA A 76 -5.60 15.69 -0.64
C ALA A 76 -5.49 14.36 0.09
N VAL A 77 -5.92 14.30 1.35
CA VAL A 77 -5.86 13.11 2.18
C VAL A 77 -7.28 12.64 2.53
N LEU A 78 -7.71 11.54 1.91
CA LEU A 78 -9.09 11.06 1.95
C LEU A 78 -9.28 9.91 2.94
N PRO A 79 -10.45 9.81 3.59
CA PRO A 79 -10.84 8.61 4.34
C PRO A 79 -10.78 7.38 3.43
N THR A 80 -10.14 6.32 3.91
CA THR A 80 -9.96 5.07 3.16
C THR A 80 -10.13 3.87 4.09
N ALA A 81 -10.97 2.91 3.72
CA ALA A 81 -11.06 1.64 4.42
C ALA A 81 -9.88 0.74 4.07
N GLY A 82 -9.03 0.41 5.04
CA GLY A 82 -7.94 -0.57 4.88
C GLY A 82 -8.45 -1.99 5.09
N ILE A 83 -8.81 -2.69 4.02
CA ILE A 83 -9.31 -4.07 4.11
C ILE A 83 -8.16 -5.00 4.47
N THR A 84 -8.34 -5.75 5.55
CA THR A 84 -7.32 -6.65 6.09
C THR A 84 -7.94 -7.93 6.64
N MET A 85 -7.11 -8.86 7.10
CA MET A 85 -7.52 -10.02 7.91
C MET A 85 -8.65 -10.83 7.28
N VAL A 86 -8.62 -10.92 5.94
CA VAL A 86 -9.63 -11.62 5.14
C VAL A 86 -9.28 -13.09 5.06
N SER A 87 -10.17 -13.97 5.52
CA SER A 87 -9.98 -15.40 5.40
C SER A 87 -11.29 -16.16 5.24
N VAL A 88 -11.20 -17.35 4.64
CA VAL A 88 -12.30 -18.33 4.58
C VAL A 88 -11.71 -19.70 4.86
N ALA A 89 -12.34 -20.45 5.77
CA ALA A 89 -11.94 -21.82 6.07
C ALA A 89 -11.84 -22.67 4.80
N ALA A 90 -10.80 -23.51 4.71
CA ALA A 90 -10.58 -24.39 3.57
C ALA A 90 -11.80 -25.31 3.28
N THR A 91 -12.51 -25.72 4.34
CA THR A 91 -13.74 -26.53 4.32
C THR A 91 -14.97 -25.79 3.77
N HIS A 92 -14.89 -24.46 3.64
CA HIS A 92 -16.00 -23.59 3.26
C HIS A 92 -15.72 -22.76 1.99
N ARG A 93 -14.63 -23.07 1.27
CA ARG A 93 -14.31 -22.37 0.02
C ARG A 93 -15.33 -22.67 -1.07
N ARG A 94 -15.47 -21.72 -2.01
CA ARG A 94 -16.38 -21.80 -3.17
C ARG A 94 -17.87 -21.93 -2.81
N ARG A 95 -18.26 -21.55 -1.58
CA ARG A 95 -19.65 -21.48 -1.10
C ARG A 95 -20.21 -20.05 -0.99
N GLY A 96 -19.52 -19.06 -1.56
CA GLY A 96 -19.97 -17.66 -1.56
C GLY A 96 -19.65 -16.84 -0.30
N VAL A 97 -19.01 -17.43 0.72
CA VAL A 97 -18.68 -16.77 2.01
C VAL A 97 -17.92 -15.45 1.80
N LEU A 98 -16.81 -15.47 1.05
CA LEU A 98 -16.03 -14.25 0.77
C LEU A 98 -16.84 -13.20 0.02
N THR A 99 -17.62 -13.61 -0.99
CA THR A 99 -18.48 -12.69 -1.76
C THR A 99 -19.50 -12.00 -0.87
N SER A 100 -20.09 -12.73 0.10
CA SER A 100 -21.03 -12.19 1.08
C SER A 100 -20.35 -11.18 2.00
N MET A 101 -19.19 -11.52 2.57
CA MET A 101 -18.43 -10.60 3.43
C MET A 101 -18.03 -9.32 2.68
N MET A 102 -17.47 -9.45 1.47
CA MET A 102 -17.04 -8.29 0.67
C MET A 102 -18.21 -7.39 0.27
N ARG A 103 -19.39 -7.97 -0.02
CA ARG A 103 -20.60 -7.19 -0.31
C ARG A 103 -21.01 -6.37 0.91
N ARG A 104 -21.15 -7.04 2.05
CA ARG A 104 -21.50 -6.39 3.32
C ARG A 104 -20.50 -5.29 3.68
N GLN A 105 -19.22 -5.58 3.56
CA GLN A 105 -18.16 -4.63 3.90
C GLN A 105 -18.18 -3.40 3.00
N LEU A 106 -18.38 -3.55 1.68
CA LEU A 106 -18.47 -2.41 0.76
C LEU A 106 -19.75 -1.59 0.94
N ASP A 107 -20.86 -2.20 1.34
CA ASP A 107 -22.07 -1.48 1.75
C ASP A 107 -21.80 -0.65 3.02
N ASP A 108 -21.19 -1.25 4.05
CA ASP A 108 -20.85 -0.56 5.30
C ASP A 108 -19.86 0.61 5.05
N ILE A 109 -18.83 0.41 4.23
CA ILE A 109 -17.83 1.46 3.89
C ILE A 109 -18.50 2.66 3.19
N ARG A 110 -19.46 2.38 2.30
CA ARG A 110 -20.25 3.45 1.67
C ARG A 110 -21.08 4.20 2.71
N GLU A 111 -21.72 3.50 3.64
CA GLU A 111 -22.49 4.12 4.73
C GLU A 111 -21.62 4.96 5.66
N TRP A 112 -20.36 4.58 5.85
CA TRP A 112 -19.37 5.39 6.60
C TRP A 112 -18.88 6.63 5.84
N GLY A 113 -19.25 6.79 4.57
CA GLY A 113 -18.85 7.93 3.75
C GLY A 113 -17.39 7.90 3.32
N GLU A 114 -16.79 6.71 3.25
CA GLU A 114 -15.39 6.54 2.82
C GLU A 114 -15.35 6.30 1.30
N PRO A 115 -14.81 7.24 0.50
CA PRO A 115 -14.86 7.13 -0.96
C PRO A 115 -13.96 6.02 -1.51
N LEU A 116 -12.99 5.56 -0.72
CA LEU A 116 -11.98 4.59 -1.11
C LEU A 116 -11.94 3.42 -0.14
N ALA A 117 -11.64 2.25 -0.67
CA ALA A 117 -11.10 1.13 0.06
C ALA A 117 -9.76 0.71 -0.54
N ALA A 118 -8.86 0.19 0.27
CA ALA A 118 -7.54 -0.26 -0.15
C ALA A 118 -7.15 -1.56 0.54
N LEU A 119 -6.30 -2.36 -0.09
CA LEU A 119 -5.79 -3.62 0.46
C LEU A 119 -4.44 -4.01 -0.12
N THR A 120 -3.73 -4.89 0.57
CA THR A 120 -2.61 -5.65 -0.01
C THR A 120 -3.11 -7.03 -0.41
N ALA A 121 -3.11 -7.33 -1.71
CA ALA A 121 -3.68 -8.58 -2.21
C ALA A 121 -2.71 -9.74 -2.03
N SER A 122 -3.14 -10.80 -1.34
CA SER A 122 -2.47 -12.11 -1.39
C SER A 122 -2.70 -12.82 -2.73
N GLU A 123 -3.91 -12.71 -3.28
CA GLU A 123 -4.28 -13.22 -4.60
C GLU A 123 -5.03 -12.14 -5.41
N PRO A 124 -4.40 -11.49 -6.42
CA PRO A 124 -5.00 -10.39 -7.18
C PRO A 124 -6.35 -10.72 -7.83
N ALA A 125 -6.48 -11.93 -8.38
CA ALA A 125 -7.69 -12.39 -9.08
C ALA A 125 -8.90 -12.56 -8.15
N ILE A 126 -8.68 -12.69 -6.84
CA ILE A 126 -9.77 -12.75 -5.86
C ILE A 126 -10.42 -11.37 -5.79
N TYR A 127 -9.65 -10.33 -5.49
CA TYR A 127 -10.20 -8.98 -5.24
C TYR A 127 -10.63 -8.26 -6.51
N GLY A 128 -10.04 -8.61 -7.66
CA GLY A 128 -10.45 -8.11 -8.97
C GLY A 128 -11.95 -8.28 -9.26
N ARG A 129 -12.58 -9.36 -8.77
CA ARG A 129 -14.02 -9.59 -8.98
C ARG A 129 -14.92 -8.65 -8.17
N PHE A 130 -14.37 -7.97 -7.17
CA PHE A 130 -15.09 -7.02 -6.30
C PHE A 130 -14.80 -5.56 -6.68
N GLY A 131 -14.08 -5.35 -7.79
CA GLY A 131 -13.76 -4.02 -8.34
C GLY A 131 -12.42 -3.44 -7.88
N TYR A 132 -11.60 -4.20 -7.16
CA TYR A 132 -10.25 -3.77 -6.79
C TYR A 132 -9.27 -3.99 -7.93
N ASP A 133 -8.27 -3.13 -8.08
CA ASP A 133 -7.12 -3.41 -8.93
C ASP A 133 -5.86 -2.75 -8.37
N ALA A 134 -4.70 -3.25 -8.79
CA ALA A 134 -3.41 -2.70 -8.39
C ALA A 134 -3.28 -1.24 -8.85
N ALA A 135 -3.10 -0.33 -7.90
CA ALA A 135 -2.94 1.10 -8.13
C ALA A 135 -1.55 1.60 -7.71
N THR A 136 -0.81 0.83 -6.90
CA THR A 136 0.58 1.09 -6.55
C THR A 136 1.48 -0.10 -6.83
N PHE A 137 2.73 0.20 -7.14
CA PHE A 137 3.79 -0.78 -7.34
C PHE A 137 4.96 -0.43 -6.43
N GLN A 138 5.79 -1.42 -6.14
CA GLN A 138 6.98 -1.27 -5.32
C GLN A 138 8.19 -1.87 -6.02
N LEU A 139 9.34 -1.27 -5.74
CA LEU A 139 10.65 -1.73 -6.14
C LEU A 139 11.25 -2.62 -5.05
N GLN A 140 11.79 -3.75 -5.48
CA GLN A 140 12.73 -4.57 -4.73
C GLN A 140 14.06 -4.54 -5.45
N ALA A 141 15.16 -4.59 -4.71
CA ALA A 141 16.50 -4.66 -5.27
C ALA A 141 17.41 -5.52 -4.40
N GLU A 142 18.39 -6.14 -5.06
CA GLU A 142 19.51 -6.81 -4.40
C GLU A 142 20.78 -6.19 -4.99
N ILE A 143 21.47 -5.40 -4.18
CA ILE A 143 22.58 -4.55 -4.61
C ILE A 143 23.90 -5.16 -4.14
N ASP A 144 24.80 -5.42 -5.08
CA ASP A 144 26.20 -5.80 -4.82
C ASP A 144 27.00 -4.56 -4.42
N THR A 145 27.03 -4.25 -3.12
CA THR A 145 27.71 -3.04 -2.58
C THR A 145 29.23 -3.11 -2.69
N GLY A 146 29.80 -4.30 -2.94
CA GLY A 146 31.22 -4.46 -3.22
C GLY A 146 31.63 -4.02 -4.63
N ARG A 147 30.65 -3.84 -5.54
CA ARG A 147 30.89 -3.47 -6.94
C ARG A 147 30.09 -2.26 -7.42
N VAL A 148 29.09 -1.84 -6.65
CA VAL A 148 28.29 -0.66 -6.92
C VAL A 148 28.68 0.45 -5.96
N THR A 149 28.98 1.62 -6.51
CA THR A 149 29.28 2.83 -5.75
C THR A 149 28.11 3.82 -5.89
N LEU A 150 28.06 4.80 -5.01
CA LEU A 150 27.07 5.87 -5.06
C LEU A 150 27.71 7.20 -5.50
N ASP A 151 27.05 7.89 -6.42
CA ASP A 151 27.25 9.30 -6.74
C ASP A 151 26.19 10.12 -6.00
N THR A 152 26.60 10.73 -4.88
CA THR A 152 25.70 11.41 -3.94
C THR A 152 25.69 12.92 -4.18
N PRO A 153 24.55 13.61 -4.03
CA PRO A 153 24.45 15.05 -4.21
C PRO A 153 25.31 15.85 -3.21
N ALA A 154 25.54 17.12 -3.53
CA ALA A 154 26.19 18.06 -2.61
C ALA A 154 25.41 18.15 -1.28
N GLY A 155 26.14 18.41 -0.18
CA GLY A 155 25.58 18.45 1.18
C GLY A 155 25.46 17.10 1.87
N THR A 156 25.62 15.98 1.16
CA THR A 156 25.57 14.62 1.77
C THR A 156 26.65 14.44 2.86
N GLY A 157 27.81 15.09 2.72
CA GLY A 157 28.88 15.08 3.74
C GLY A 157 28.56 15.84 5.02
N ASP A 158 27.63 16.78 4.97
CA ASP A 158 27.28 17.67 6.08
C ASP A 158 26.17 17.07 6.99
N VAL A 159 25.54 15.99 6.54
CA VAL A 159 24.51 15.27 7.30
C VAL A 159 25.15 14.42 8.38
N ARG A 160 24.80 14.68 9.63
CA ARG A 160 25.24 13.86 10.76
C ARG A 160 24.37 12.60 10.83
N LEU A 161 24.99 11.43 10.87
CA LEU A 161 24.31 10.17 11.11
C LEU A 161 24.57 9.67 12.53
N ARG A 162 23.53 9.14 13.18
CA ARG A 162 23.64 8.63 14.55
C ARG A 162 22.81 7.37 14.74
N TYR A 163 23.41 6.34 15.31
CA TYR A 163 22.69 5.16 15.79
C TYR A 163 21.75 5.53 16.95
N ALA A 164 20.57 4.92 16.96
CA ALA A 164 19.60 5.08 18.03
C ALA A 164 18.80 3.79 18.24
N GLY A 165 18.29 3.58 19.46
CA GLY A 165 17.28 2.53 19.67
C GLY A 165 16.02 2.87 18.85
N PRO A 166 15.46 1.93 18.05
CA PRO A 166 14.30 2.22 17.21
C PRO A 166 13.11 2.84 17.97
N ALA A 167 12.82 2.37 19.18
CA ALA A 167 11.76 2.91 20.03
C ALA A 167 12.09 4.29 20.62
N GLU A 168 13.37 4.60 20.87
CA GLU A 168 13.82 5.86 21.49
C GLU A 168 13.59 7.06 20.57
N VAL A 169 13.71 6.84 19.24
CA VAL A 169 13.55 7.89 18.22
C VAL A 169 12.23 7.78 17.45
N LEU A 170 11.32 6.91 17.87
CA LEU A 170 10.06 6.65 17.15
C LEU A 170 9.30 7.93 16.84
N ALA A 171 9.09 8.80 17.83
CA ALA A 171 8.35 10.05 17.65
C ALA A 171 9.01 10.98 16.60
N ALA A 172 10.34 11.03 16.54
CA ALA A 172 11.05 11.83 15.54
C ALA A 172 10.96 11.20 14.13
N CYS A 173 11.07 9.88 14.03
CA CYS A 173 10.82 9.14 12.79
C CYS A 173 9.39 9.37 12.27
N GLU A 174 8.39 9.34 13.16
CA GLU A 174 7.00 9.58 12.78
C GLU A 174 6.74 11.00 12.32
N ALA A 175 7.42 12.00 12.89
CA ALA A 175 7.35 13.38 12.40
C ALA A 175 7.85 13.47 10.95
N VAL A 176 9.00 12.84 10.65
CA VAL A 176 9.53 12.76 9.27
C VAL A 176 8.53 12.05 8.35
N TYR A 177 7.99 10.90 8.77
CA TYR A 177 7.00 10.17 7.99
C TYR A 177 5.77 11.01 7.67
N ALA A 178 5.21 11.71 8.68
CA ALA A 178 4.01 12.52 8.54
C ALA A 178 4.19 13.67 7.54
N GLU A 179 5.37 14.29 7.48
CA GLU A 179 5.67 15.33 6.49
C GLU A 179 5.72 14.80 5.06
N LEU A 180 6.08 13.52 4.87
CA LEU A 180 6.17 12.90 3.54
C LEU A 180 4.82 12.37 3.03
N VAL A 181 3.91 11.98 3.93
CA VAL A 181 2.58 11.43 3.58
C VAL A 181 1.84 12.27 2.52
N PRO A 182 1.65 13.60 2.65
CA PRO A 182 0.88 14.37 1.67
C PRO A 182 1.59 14.54 0.32
N LEU A 183 2.89 14.20 0.22
CA LEU A 183 3.69 14.47 -0.97
C LEU A 183 3.59 13.38 -2.03
N ARG A 184 3.10 12.18 -1.68
CA ARG A 184 3.05 11.05 -2.60
C ARG A 184 1.71 10.33 -2.53
N PRO A 185 1.00 10.18 -3.67
CA PRO A 185 -0.24 9.42 -3.71
C PRO A 185 -0.05 7.97 -3.25
N GLY A 186 -1.04 7.41 -2.58
CA GLY A 186 -1.02 6.05 -2.03
C GLY A 186 -0.46 5.94 -0.61
N MET A 187 0.28 6.94 -0.12
CA MET A 187 0.76 6.92 1.26
C MET A 187 -0.40 7.05 2.25
N LEU A 188 -0.28 6.34 3.37
CA LEU A 188 -1.28 6.33 4.44
C LEU A 188 -0.80 7.16 5.63
N ALA A 189 -1.65 8.04 6.15
CA ALA A 189 -1.39 8.66 7.44
C ALA A 189 -1.60 7.60 8.55
N ARG A 190 -0.53 7.30 9.28
CA ARG A 190 -0.56 6.37 10.41
C ARG A 190 -1.52 6.90 11.48
N GLN A 191 -2.45 6.05 11.91
CA GLN A 191 -3.32 6.32 13.06
C GLN A 191 -2.57 6.01 14.37
N PRO A 192 -3.03 6.48 15.53
CA PRO A 192 -2.42 6.11 16.81
C PRO A 192 -2.25 4.59 16.95
N GLY A 193 -1.05 4.16 17.35
CA GLY A 193 -0.67 2.75 17.46
C GLY A 193 -0.01 2.18 16.20
N TRP A 194 -0.27 2.75 15.01
CA TRP A 194 0.34 2.25 13.76
C TRP A 194 1.84 2.51 13.67
N GLU A 195 2.36 3.49 14.40
CA GLU A 195 3.80 3.71 14.52
C GLU A 195 4.54 2.50 15.12
N GLN A 196 3.85 1.70 15.93
CA GLN A 196 4.41 0.50 16.57
C GLN A 196 4.63 -0.65 15.59
N VAL A 197 3.89 -0.69 14.48
CA VAL A 197 4.00 -1.75 13.46
C VAL A 197 5.43 -1.83 12.93
N GLY A 198 6.06 -0.68 12.68
CA GLY A 198 7.43 -0.62 12.20
C GLY A 198 8.50 -0.94 13.26
N LEU A 199 8.11 -1.29 14.49
CA LEU A 199 8.98 -1.70 15.59
C LEU A 199 8.80 -3.17 15.99
N LEU A 200 7.81 -3.88 15.43
CA LEU A 200 7.58 -5.29 15.71
C LEU A 200 8.81 -6.09 15.27
N ASP A 201 9.46 -6.76 16.22
CA ASP A 201 10.75 -7.45 16.01
C ASP A 201 10.87 -8.78 16.78
N PRO A 202 9.90 -9.72 16.62
CA PRO A 202 10.00 -11.03 17.24
C PRO A 202 11.24 -11.77 16.71
N GLU A 203 11.96 -12.42 17.62
CA GLU A 203 13.21 -13.11 17.28
C GLU A 203 13.01 -14.22 16.22
N SER A 204 11.85 -14.87 16.24
CA SER A 204 11.47 -15.92 15.27
C SER A 204 11.49 -15.44 13.82
N ASP A 205 11.27 -14.16 13.58
CA ASP A 205 11.07 -13.62 12.23
C ASP A 205 12.36 -13.02 11.66
N ARG A 206 13.45 -13.05 12.44
CA ARG A 206 14.74 -12.46 12.05
C ARG A 206 15.54 -13.34 11.10
N ASP A 207 15.22 -14.65 11.01
CA ASP A 207 15.94 -15.63 10.18
C ASP A 207 17.47 -15.57 10.35
N GLY A 208 17.93 -15.37 11.59
CA GLY A 208 19.35 -15.26 11.95
C GLY A 208 20.00 -13.89 11.66
N ALA A 209 19.22 -12.87 11.28
CA ALA A 209 19.67 -11.49 11.22
C ALA A 209 19.68 -10.84 12.63
N SER A 210 20.30 -9.66 12.73
CA SER A 210 20.30 -8.86 13.96
C SER A 210 18.89 -8.41 14.37
N ALA A 211 18.76 -8.00 15.64
CA ALA A 211 17.63 -7.18 16.08
C ALA A 211 17.52 -5.91 15.22
N LEU A 212 16.33 -5.33 15.13
CA LEU A 212 16.09 -4.13 14.34
C LEU A 212 17.00 -2.99 14.79
N GLN A 213 17.74 -2.40 13.86
CA GLN A 213 18.65 -1.29 14.10
C GLN A 213 18.10 -0.02 13.46
N CYS A 214 18.44 1.14 14.03
CA CYS A 214 18.06 2.43 13.47
C CYS A 214 19.23 3.40 13.43
N VAL A 215 19.36 4.13 12.33
CA VAL A 215 20.17 5.34 12.22
C VAL A 215 19.26 6.49 11.84
N VAL A 216 19.46 7.64 12.49
CA VAL A 216 18.81 8.91 12.13
C VAL A 216 19.80 9.81 11.40
N ALA A 217 19.29 10.53 10.41
CA ALA A 217 19.96 11.66 9.77
C ALA A 217 19.56 12.95 10.49
N GLU A 218 20.56 13.74 10.86
CA GLU A 218 20.39 14.99 11.60
C GLU A 218 21.03 16.15 10.83
N ARG A 219 20.28 17.25 10.72
CA ARG A 219 20.76 18.54 10.20
C ARG A 219 20.25 19.65 11.11
N ASP A 220 21.13 20.59 11.45
CA ASP A 220 20.80 21.73 12.33
C ASP A 220 20.13 21.31 13.66
N GLY A 221 20.53 20.15 14.19
CA GLY A 221 19.99 19.56 15.43
C GLY A 221 18.60 18.94 15.31
N GLN A 222 18.03 18.82 14.11
CA GLN A 222 16.75 18.18 13.84
C GLN A 222 16.93 16.87 13.10
N VAL A 223 16.08 15.88 13.39
CA VAL A 223 16.02 14.63 12.61
C VAL A 223 15.34 14.92 11.27
N THR A 224 16.07 14.75 10.18
CA THR A 224 15.62 14.98 8.80
C THR A 224 15.44 13.69 8.01
N GLY A 225 15.78 12.55 8.60
CA GLY A 225 15.56 11.24 8.00
C GLY A 225 15.94 10.11 8.94
N TYR A 226 15.60 8.89 8.56
CA TYR A 226 15.98 7.69 9.28
C TYR A 226 16.06 6.48 8.34
N ALA A 227 16.85 5.49 8.74
CA ALA A 227 16.85 4.16 8.16
C ALA A 227 16.69 3.12 9.27
N ARG A 228 15.78 2.16 9.07
CA ARG A 228 15.65 0.96 9.90
C ARG A 228 16.11 -0.23 9.08
N PHE A 229 17.00 -1.03 9.65
CA PHE A 229 17.66 -2.10 8.90
C PHE A 229 18.09 -3.23 9.83
N ARG A 230 18.50 -4.34 9.21
CA ARG A 230 19.10 -5.50 9.86
C ARG A 230 20.40 -5.86 9.17
N THR A 231 21.27 -6.55 9.88
CA THR A 231 22.48 -7.13 9.31
C THR A 231 22.50 -8.63 9.55
N LYS A 232 23.00 -9.39 8.58
CA LYS A 232 23.23 -10.82 8.69
C LYS A 232 24.63 -11.13 8.21
N LEU A 233 25.46 -11.66 9.11
CA LEU A 233 26.81 -12.06 8.76
C LEU A 233 26.79 -13.24 7.79
N GLY A 234 27.74 -13.23 6.86
CA GLY A 234 27.97 -14.27 5.88
C GLY A 234 29.46 -14.47 5.67
N TRP A 235 29.85 -15.71 5.39
CA TRP A 235 31.21 -16.06 4.99
C TRP A 235 31.19 -17.01 3.80
N SER A 236 32.08 -16.72 2.84
CA SER A 236 32.35 -17.52 1.64
C SER A 236 33.84 -17.82 1.54
N ALA A 237 34.24 -18.64 0.55
CA ALA A 237 35.66 -18.88 0.27
C ALA A 237 36.43 -17.59 -0.08
N SER A 238 35.73 -16.55 -0.56
CA SER A 238 36.30 -15.23 -0.88
C SER A 238 36.33 -14.24 0.31
N GLY A 239 35.88 -14.66 1.50
CA GLY A 239 35.82 -13.80 2.68
C GLY A 239 34.38 -13.50 3.11
N HIS A 240 34.17 -12.34 3.73
CA HIS A 240 32.84 -11.93 4.20
C HIS A 240 31.89 -11.67 3.03
N ASP A 241 30.63 -12.07 3.18
CA ASP A 241 29.56 -11.80 2.22
C ASP A 241 28.23 -11.49 2.93
N GLY A 242 28.34 -10.73 4.02
CA GLY A 242 27.20 -10.30 4.84
C GLY A 242 26.18 -9.49 4.05
N THR A 243 24.95 -9.48 4.56
CA THR A 243 23.81 -8.79 3.95
C THR A 243 23.23 -7.76 4.91
N VAL A 244 22.99 -6.55 4.39
CA VAL A 244 22.12 -5.54 5.01
C VAL A 244 20.72 -5.71 4.43
N SER A 245 19.70 -5.76 5.29
CA SER A 245 18.31 -5.73 4.87
C SER A 245 17.67 -4.41 5.30
N LEU A 246 17.24 -3.62 4.31
CA LEU A 246 16.53 -2.38 4.54
C LEU A 246 15.07 -2.68 4.85
N GLU A 247 14.60 -2.23 6.01
CA GLU A 247 13.22 -2.40 6.48
C GLU A 247 12.38 -1.14 6.26
N ASP A 248 12.93 0.04 6.56
CA ASP A 248 12.28 1.34 6.31
C ASP A 248 13.33 2.43 6.06
N LEU A 249 12.99 3.42 5.23
CA LEU A 249 13.82 4.59 4.96
C LEU A 249 12.95 5.79 4.61
N ALA A 250 13.17 6.90 5.28
CA ALA A 250 12.49 8.15 4.97
C ALA A 250 13.44 9.32 5.19
N ALA A 251 13.34 10.33 4.34
CA ALA A 251 14.14 11.54 4.43
C ALA A 251 13.37 12.73 3.84
N LEU A 252 13.50 13.89 4.47
CA LEU A 252 12.83 15.14 4.07
C LEU A 252 13.57 15.86 2.92
N ASP A 253 14.83 15.51 2.69
CA ASP A 253 15.66 16.17 1.69
C ASP A 253 16.66 15.21 1.02
N PRO A 254 17.11 15.52 -0.23
CA PRO A 254 18.01 14.64 -0.98
C PRO A 254 19.36 14.36 -0.31
N ALA A 255 19.91 15.30 0.48
CA ALA A 255 21.20 15.08 1.13
C ALA A 255 21.05 14.10 2.30
N SER A 256 19.96 14.21 3.08
CA SER A 256 19.64 13.25 4.14
C SER A 256 19.35 11.85 3.58
N ASP A 257 18.59 11.76 2.48
CA ASP A 257 18.32 10.49 1.79
C ASP A 257 19.63 9.82 1.33
N ALA A 258 20.46 10.55 0.59
CA ALA A 258 21.73 10.03 0.09
C ALA A 258 22.72 9.68 1.21
N ALA A 259 22.70 10.38 2.34
CA ALA A 259 23.54 10.07 3.48
C ALA A 259 23.15 8.72 4.11
N LEU A 260 21.85 8.45 4.24
CA LEU A 260 21.34 7.16 4.73
C LEU A 260 21.71 6.02 3.78
N TRP A 261 21.56 6.20 2.47
CA TRP A 261 22.01 5.22 1.49
C TRP A 261 23.52 4.99 1.53
N ARG A 262 24.34 6.05 1.61
CA ARG A 262 25.79 5.95 1.75
C ARG A 262 26.20 5.18 2.99
N PHE A 263 25.49 5.38 4.10
CA PHE A 263 25.71 4.61 5.31
C PHE A 263 25.40 3.13 5.11
N LEU A 264 24.24 2.77 4.55
CA LEU A 264 23.85 1.38 4.30
C LEU A 264 24.83 0.66 3.35
N PHE A 265 25.35 1.35 2.34
CA PHE A 265 26.39 0.82 1.43
C PHE A 265 27.74 0.61 2.11
N GLY A 266 28.05 1.41 3.13
CA GLY A 266 29.36 1.44 3.79
C GLY A 266 29.45 0.61 5.07
N ILE A 267 28.46 -0.23 5.37
CA ILE A 267 28.52 -1.10 6.56
C ILE A 267 29.57 -2.18 6.31
N ASP A 268 30.62 -2.19 7.15
CA ASP A 268 31.70 -3.17 7.06
C ASP A 268 31.20 -4.62 7.14
N LEU A 269 31.94 -5.52 6.48
CA LEU A 269 31.65 -6.95 6.37
C LEU A 269 30.39 -7.30 5.55
N MET A 270 29.73 -6.29 4.97
CA MET A 270 28.57 -6.46 4.11
C MET A 270 28.96 -6.28 2.64
N SER A 271 28.47 -7.16 1.78
CA SER A 271 28.65 -7.05 0.32
C SER A 271 27.33 -7.02 -0.44
N ARG A 272 26.21 -7.19 0.26
CA ARG A 272 24.86 -7.17 -0.30
C ARG A 272 23.95 -6.23 0.50
N LEU A 273 23.18 -5.41 -0.21
CA LEU A 273 22.06 -4.65 0.35
C LEU A 273 20.75 -5.12 -0.31
N THR A 274 19.85 -5.69 0.49
CA THR A 274 18.50 -6.05 0.04
C THR A 274 17.53 -4.93 0.36
N VAL A 275 16.87 -4.41 -0.67
CA VAL A 275 15.90 -3.33 -0.62
C VAL A 275 14.52 -3.92 -0.89
N ARG A 276 13.54 -3.61 -0.05
CA ARG A 276 12.16 -4.06 -0.19
C ARG A 276 11.21 -2.89 -0.08
N GLY A 277 10.10 -2.96 -0.82
CA GLY A 277 8.95 -2.10 -0.61
C GLY A 277 9.16 -0.61 -0.91
N ARG A 278 10.15 -0.24 -1.73
CA ARG A 278 10.43 1.17 -2.07
C ARG A 278 9.57 1.69 -3.22
N PRO A 279 9.42 3.02 -3.41
CA PRO A 279 8.83 3.58 -4.63
C PRO A 279 9.54 3.08 -5.89
N VAL A 280 8.81 2.94 -7.00
CA VAL A 280 9.40 2.52 -8.29
C VAL A 280 10.37 3.55 -8.85
N ASP A 281 10.15 4.82 -8.54
CA ASP A 281 10.95 5.99 -8.91
C ASP A 281 11.90 6.45 -7.78
N ASP A 282 12.28 5.55 -6.85
CA ASP A 282 13.17 5.89 -5.73
C ASP A 282 14.54 6.39 -6.21
N ALA A 283 15.07 7.41 -5.53
CA ALA A 283 16.21 8.23 -5.94
C ALA A 283 17.53 7.46 -6.00
N TRP A 284 17.71 6.44 -5.15
CA TRP A 284 18.95 5.64 -5.11
C TRP A 284 19.32 5.05 -6.47
N GLN A 285 18.34 4.76 -7.33
CA GLN A 285 18.56 4.23 -8.68
C GLN A 285 19.34 5.18 -9.59
N TYR A 286 19.33 6.47 -9.28
CA TYR A 286 20.07 7.52 -9.98
C TYR A 286 21.40 7.85 -9.30
N HIS A 287 21.64 7.32 -8.10
CA HIS A 287 22.93 7.43 -7.40
C HIS A 287 23.87 6.28 -7.74
N VAL A 288 23.36 5.09 -8.05
CA VAL A 288 24.22 3.92 -8.30
C VAL A 288 25.02 4.02 -9.59
N SER A 289 26.29 3.61 -9.54
CA SER A 289 27.18 3.59 -10.71
C SER A 289 26.86 2.50 -11.73
N ASP A 290 26.17 1.42 -11.32
CA ASP A 290 25.74 0.33 -12.21
C ASP A 290 24.40 -0.27 -11.76
N ILE A 291 23.30 0.24 -12.33
CA ILE A 291 21.95 -0.25 -12.04
C ILE A 291 21.76 -1.74 -12.40
N ARG A 292 22.54 -2.31 -13.33
CA ARG A 292 22.41 -3.73 -13.72
C ARG A 292 22.86 -4.67 -12.60
N ARG A 293 23.69 -4.19 -11.67
CA ARG A 293 24.13 -4.93 -10.47
C ARG A 293 23.20 -4.79 -9.28
N CYS A 294 22.09 -4.06 -9.44
CA CYS A 294 21.11 -3.84 -8.37
C CYS A 294 19.90 -4.80 -8.44
N LEU A 295 19.85 -5.68 -9.45
CA LEU A 295 18.86 -6.77 -9.60
C LEU A 295 17.41 -6.35 -9.28
N THR A 296 16.98 -5.22 -9.84
CA THR A 296 15.70 -4.59 -9.56
C THR A 296 14.52 -5.45 -10.02
N ARG A 297 13.46 -5.52 -9.20
CA ARG A 297 12.19 -6.18 -9.51
C ARG A 297 11.04 -5.26 -9.11
N VAL A 298 10.05 -5.14 -9.99
CA VAL A 298 8.82 -4.41 -9.69
C VAL A 298 7.73 -5.42 -9.37
N ARG A 299 6.96 -5.16 -8.31
CA ARG A 299 5.77 -5.94 -7.93
C ARG A 299 4.63 -4.99 -7.59
N ASP A 300 3.40 -5.41 -7.80
CA ASP A 300 2.23 -4.78 -7.23
C ASP A 300 2.27 -4.79 -5.69
N MET A 301 1.54 -3.86 -5.08
CA MET A 301 1.35 -3.80 -3.62
C MET A 301 -0.05 -3.34 -3.25
N GLY A 302 -0.36 -2.07 -3.48
CA GLY A 302 -1.60 -1.44 -3.04
C GLY A 302 -2.68 -1.59 -4.10
N TYR A 303 -3.76 -2.26 -3.73
CA TYR A 303 -4.97 -2.37 -4.52
C TYR A 303 -5.97 -1.34 -4.01
N VAL A 304 -6.62 -0.62 -4.91
CA VAL A 304 -7.64 0.38 -4.57
C VAL A 304 -8.99 -0.08 -5.10
N ARG A 305 -10.05 0.39 -4.45
CA ARG A 305 -11.44 0.31 -4.89
C ARG A 305 -12.09 1.66 -4.67
N LEU A 306 -12.65 2.24 -5.74
CA LEU A 306 -13.54 3.39 -5.61
C LEU A 306 -14.87 2.88 -5.08
N VAL A 307 -15.22 3.25 -3.85
CA VAL A 307 -16.50 2.92 -3.23
C VAL A 307 -17.55 3.93 -3.66
N ASP A 308 -17.16 5.20 -3.77
CA ASP A 308 -17.94 6.28 -4.38
C ASP A 308 -17.13 6.92 -5.52
N VAL A 309 -17.56 6.68 -6.76
CA VAL A 309 -16.86 7.16 -7.97
C VAL A 309 -16.83 8.68 -8.05
N GLY A 310 -17.95 9.35 -7.77
CA GLY A 310 -18.06 10.80 -7.88
C GLY A 310 -17.18 11.50 -6.84
N ALA A 311 -17.31 11.08 -5.57
CA ALA A 311 -16.52 11.63 -4.48
C ALA A 311 -15.02 11.38 -4.66
N ALA A 312 -14.63 10.16 -5.08
CA ALA A 312 -13.23 9.84 -5.30
C ALA A 312 -12.60 10.67 -6.44
N LEU A 313 -13.27 10.78 -7.59
CA LEU A 313 -12.73 11.52 -8.74
C LEU A 313 -12.72 13.04 -8.53
N ALA A 314 -13.71 13.59 -7.81
CA ALA A 314 -13.72 15.02 -7.46
C ALA A 314 -12.63 15.40 -6.44
N ALA A 315 -12.17 14.45 -5.64
CA ALA A 315 -11.26 14.70 -4.53
C ALA A 315 -9.77 14.73 -4.90
N ARG A 316 -9.40 14.30 -6.12
CA ARG A 316 -8.03 14.38 -6.64
C ARG A 316 -7.89 15.50 -7.68
N THR A 317 -6.65 15.93 -7.93
CA THR A 317 -6.32 16.80 -9.06
C THR A 317 -5.77 16.01 -10.25
N TYR A 318 -5.68 16.69 -11.39
CA TYR A 318 -5.31 16.13 -12.68
C TYR A 318 -4.12 16.90 -13.28
N GLN A 319 -3.21 16.21 -13.96
CA GLN A 319 -1.99 16.84 -14.50
C GLN A 319 -2.25 17.83 -15.64
N ALA A 320 -3.36 17.65 -16.33
CA ALA A 320 -3.79 18.48 -17.44
C ALA A 320 -5.31 18.70 -17.33
N PRO A 321 -5.86 19.76 -17.94
CA PRO A 321 -7.29 19.93 -18.03
C PRO A 321 -7.97 18.69 -18.62
N VAL A 322 -9.03 18.23 -17.98
CA VAL A 322 -9.86 17.13 -18.41
C VAL A 322 -11.32 17.57 -18.40
N ASP A 323 -12.05 17.25 -19.46
CA ASP A 323 -13.52 17.26 -19.54
C ASP A 323 -13.91 16.01 -20.34
N VAL A 324 -14.41 14.99 -19.65
CA VAL A 324 -14.69 13.68 -20.24
C VAL A 324 -15.90 13.05 -19.59
N VAL A 325 -16.72 12.36 -20.39
CA VAL A 325 -17.82 11.54 -19.89
C VAL A 325 -17.42 10.07 -19.88
N LEU A 326 -17.38 9.48 -18.68
CA LEU A 326 -17.03 8.09 -18.43
C LEU A 326 -18.31 7.26 -18.27
N GLU A 327 -18.49 6.21 -19.08
CA GLU A 327 -19.44 5.12 -18.80
C GLU A 327 -18.75 4.09 -17.91
N VAL A 328 -19.16 4.04 -16.64
CA VAL A 328 -18.56 3.19 -15.62
C VAL A 328 -19.44 1.95 -15.39
N ALA A 329 -18.86 0.78 -15.58
CA ALA A 329 -19.48 -0.49 -15.20
C ALA A 329 -19.08 -0.91 -13.78
N ASP A 330 -20.06 -1.25 -12.95
CA ASP A 330 -19.83 -1.76 -11.59
C ASP A 330 -20.95 -2.72 -11.17
N ALA A 331 -20.81 -4.00 -11.50
CA ALA A 331 -21.83 -4.99 -11.17
C ALA A 331 -21.88 -5.34 -9.67
N PHE A 332 -20.79 -5.11 -8.93
CA PHE A 332 -20.72 -5.47 -7.51
C PHE A 332 -21.38 -4.38 -6.65
N CYS A 333 -21.09 -3.12 -6.98
CA CYS A 333 -21.58 -1.91 -6.34
C CYS A 333 -22.36 -1.07 -7.37
N PRO A 334 -23.62 -1.44 -7.67
CA PRO A 334 -24.39 -0.84 -8.78
C PRO A 334 -24.66 0.66 -8.62
N TRP A 335 -24.49 1.21 -7.42
CA TRP A 335 -24.57 2.66 -7.18
C TRP A 335 -23.45 3.46 -7.84
N ASN A 336 -22.36 2.82 -8.30
CA ASN A 336 -21.30 3.46 -9.07
C ASN A 336 -21.55 3.39 -10.58
N ALA A 337 -22.41 2.48 -11.04
CA ALA A 337 -22.63 2.26 -12.46
C ALA A 337 -23.31 3.47 -13.13
N GLY A 338 -22.99 3.67 -14.41
CA GLY A 338 -23.55 4.69 -15.29
C GLY A 338 -22.56 5.78 -15.70
N ARG A 339 -23.10 6.90 -16.18
CA ARG A 339 -22.31 7.99 -16.78
C ARG A 339 -21.94 9.07 -15.79
N TRP A 340 -20.66 9.42 -15.80
CA TRP A 340 -20.05 10.43 -14.96
C TRP A 340 -19.32 11.45 -15.83
N ARG A 341 -19.66 12.73 -15.72
CA ARG A 341 -18.88 13.81 -16.32
C ARG A 341 -17.81 14.23 -15.33
N LEU A 342 -16.57 14.06 -15.71
CA LEU A 342 -15.40 14.51 -14.96
C LEU A 342 -14.85 15.78 -15.61
N THR A 343 -14.81 16.86 -14.85
CA THR A 343 -14.10 18.10 -15.22
C THR A 343 -13.08 18.44 -14.16
N GLY A 344 -11.85 18.74 -14.53
CA GLY A 344 -10.82 19.08 -13.55
C GLY A 344 -9.48 19.46 -14.17
N ASP A 345 -8.58 19.92 -13.32
CA ASP A 345 -7.21 20.30 -13.67
C ASP A 345 -6.31 20.20 -12.42
N ALA A 346 -5.16 20.90 -12.44
CA ALA A 346 -4.20 20.90 -11.35
C ALA A 346 -4.73 21.60 -10.07
N LYS A 347 -5.84 22.33 -10.13
CA LYS A 347 -6.41 23.12 -9.01
C LYS A 347 -7.58 22.42 -8.34
N GLY A 348 -8.22 21.46 -9.00
CA GLY A 348 -9.37 20.74 -8.46
C GLY A 348 -10.19 20.05 -9.53
N ALA A 349 -11.25 19.37 -9.11
CA ALA A 349 -12.13 18.65 -10.00
C ALA A 349 -13.57 18.57 -9.47
N SER A 350 -14.50 18.28 -10.37
CA SER A 350 -15.86 17.87 -10.09
C SER A 350 -16.19 16.63 -10.91
N CYS A 351 -16.94 15.71 -10.32
CA CYS A 351 -17.38 14.51 -11.00
C CYS A 351 -18.84 14.23 -10.65
N GLU A 352 -19.73 14.42 -11.62
CA GLU A 352 -21.17 14.34 -11.41
C GLU A 352 -21.83 13.37 -12.40
N ARG A 353 -22.98 12.82 -12.01
CA ARG A 353 -23.78 12.00 -12.92
C ARG A 353 -24.29 12.84 -14.08
N THR A 354 -24.29 12.28 -15.29
CA THR A 354 -24.77 12.97 -16.50
C THR A 354 -25.58 12.06 -17.41
N THR A 355 -26.39 12.68 -18.28
CA THR A 355 -27.06 12.01 -19.40
C THR A 355 -26.34 12.22 -20.74
N ASP A 356 -25.26 13.00 -20.74
CA ASP A 356 -24.43 13.26 -21.92
C ASP A 356 -23.88 11.96 -22.52
N ARG A 357 -23.47 11.99 -23.79
CA ARG A 357 -22.91 10.82 -24.46
C ARG A 357 -21.57 10.45 -23.84
N ALA A 358 -21.38 9.18 -23.54
CA ALA A 358 -20.10 8.68 -23.04
C ALA A 358 -19.01 8.79 -24.10
N GLU A 359 -17.81 9.11 -23.63
CA GLU A 359 -16.61 9.30 -24.45
C GLU A 359 -15.61 8.18 -24.20
N LEU A 360 -15.58 7.63 -22.98
CA LEU A 360 -14.82 6.45 -22.60
C LEU A 360 -15.72 5.44 -21.89
N THR A 361 -15.42 4.16 -22.06
CA THR A 361 -16.08 3.04 -21.39
C THR A 361 -15.05 2.22 -20.62
N LEU A 362 -15.34 1.89 -19.37
CA LEU A 362 -14.46 1.10 -18.51
C LEU A 362 -15.23 0.58 -17.30
N SER A 363 -14.70 -0.42 -16.60
CA SER A 363 -15.24 -0.79 -15.30
C SER A 363 -14.59 0.02 -14.19
N VAL A 364 -15.22 0.01 -13.01
CA VAL A 364 -14.66 0.61 -11.80
C VAL A 364 -13.29 0.04 -11.44
N ARG A 365 -12.99 -1.19 -11.89
CA ARG A 365 -11.71 -1.84 -11.69
C ARG A 365 -10.58 -1.14 -12.46
N GLU A 366 -10.81 -0.81 -13.72
CA GLU A 366 -9.84 -0.03 -14.51
C GLU A 366 -9.68 1.39 -13.95
N LEU A 367 -10.78 2.00 -13.49
CA LEU A 367 -10.69 3.28 -12.78
C LEU A 367 -9.83 3.18 -11.53
N ALA A 368 -10.01 2.13 -10.73
CA ALA A 368 -9.22 1.92 -9.52
C ALA A 368 -7.72 1.78 -9.82
N ALA A 369 -7.34 1.03 -10.86
CA ALA A 369 -5.95 0.93 -11.30
C ALA A 369 -5.34 2.30 -11.65
N ALA A 370 -6.08 3.11 -12.42
CA ALA A 370 -5.63 4.43 -12.87
C ALA A 370 -5.73 5.52 -11.79
N TYR A 371 -6.48 5.28 -10.71
CA TYR A 371 -6.91 6.32 -9.78
C TYR A 371 -5.78 7.06 -9.07
N LEU A 372 -4.69 6.37 -8.70
CA LEU A 372 -3.54 7.01 -8.06
C LEU A 372 -2.52 7.55 -9.07
N GLY A 373 -2.77 7.40 -10.37
CA GLY A 373 -1.96 7.96 -11.45
C GLY A 373 -0.70 7.18 -11.82
N GLY A 374 -0.55 5.94 -11.31
CA GLY A 374 0.55 5.04 -11.66
C GLY A 374 0.27 4.09 -12.84
N VAL A 375 -1.00 3.89 -13.20
CA VAL A 375 -1.41 3.04 -14.33
C VAL A 375 -2.05 3.90 -15.41
N SER A 376 -1.54 3.78 -16.64
CA SER A 376 -2.04 4.52 -17.80
C SER A 376 -3.35 3.94 -18.32
N LEU A 377 -4.34 4.81 -18.56
CA LEU A 377 -5.57 4.45 -19.26
C LEU A 377 -5.30 3.96 -20.69
N LEU A 378 -4.29 4.52 -21.39
CA LEU A 378 -3.85 4.02 -22.70
C LEU A 378 -3.37 2.57 -22.62
N SER A 379 -2.58 2.21 -21.60
CA SER A 379 -2.12 0.83 -21.41
C SER A 379 -3.28 -0.13 -21.15
N LEU A 380 -4.27 0.29 -20.36
CA LEU A 380 -5.50 -0.49 -20.14
C LEU A 380 -6.34 -0.63 -21.42
N ALA A 381 -6.42 0.40 -22.25
CA ALA A 381 -7.08 0.35 -23.54
C ALA A 381 -6.36 -0.58 -24.53
N ARG A 382 -5.03 -0.57 -24.57
CA ARG A 382 -4.24 -1.53 -25.38
C ARG A 382 -4.48 -2.97 -24.96
N ALA A 383 -4.82 -3.21 -23.70
CA ALA A 383 -5.25 -4.52 -23.19
C ALA A 383 -6.74 -4.83 -23.45
N GLY A 384 -7.48 -3.95 -24.14
CA GLY A 384 -8.91 -4.11 -24.43
C GLY A 384 -9.83 -3.86 -23.23
N ARG A 385 -9.33 -3.26 -22.14
CA ARG A 385 -10.09 -3.04 -20.89
C ARG A 385 -10.75 -1.66 -20.81
N VAL A 386 -10.29 -0.69 -21.62
CA VAL A 386 -10.87 0.65 -21.75
C VAL A 386 -11.21 0.88 -23.22
N GLY A 387 -12.46 1.28 -23.50
CA GLY A 387 -12.93 1.58 -24.85
C GLY A 387 -13.05 3.09 -25.08
N GLU A 388 -12.50 3.57 -26.20
CA GLU A 388 -12.67 4.95 -26.65
C GLU A 388 -13.90 5.07 -27.56
N LEU A 389 -14.82 5.97 -27.22
CA LEU A 389 -16.03 6.26 -27.99
C LEU A 389 -15.94 7.59 -28.74
N ARG A 390 -15.27 8.59 -28.15
CA ARG A 390 -14.90 9.85 -28.81
C ARG A 390 -13.41 9.81 -29.16
N PRO A 391 -13.03 9.89 -30.46
CA PRO A 391 -11.63 9.96 -30.85
C PRO A 391 -10.89 11.09 -30.13
N GLY A 392 -9.74 10.76 -29.53
CA GLY A 392 -8.86 11.70 -28.81
C GLY A 392 -9.11 11.77 -27.30
N ALA A 393 -10.30 11.40 -26.83
CA ALA A 393 -10.67 11.47 -25.42
C ALA A 393 -9.76 10.60 -24.53
N LEU A 394 -9.34 9.45 -25.04
CA LEU A 394 -8.51 8.51 -24.27
C LEU A 394 -7.10 9.07 -24.04
N ALA A 395 -6.52 9.71 -25.04
CA ALA A 395 -5.19 10.30 -24.94
C ALA A 395 -5.19 11.47 -23.95
N GLU A 396 -6.17 12.37 -24.07
CA GLU A 396 -6.39 13.51 -23.16
C GLU A 396 -6.57 13.03 -21.72
N ALA A 397 -7.51 12.10 -21.48
CA ALA A 397 -7.77 11.55 -20.16
C ALA A 397 -6.57 10.80 -19.59
N SER A 398 -5.83 10.03 -20.41
CA SER A 398 -4.67 9.28 -19.93
C SER A 398 -3.53 10.19 -19.45
N VAL A 399 -3.34 11.37 -20.06
CA VAL A 399 -2.37 12.36 -19.57
C VAL A 399 -2.88 12.97 -18.27
N ALA A 400 -4.14 13.41 -18.24
CA ALA A 400 -4.73 14.05 -17.08
C ALA A 400 -4.72 13.15 -15.81
N PHE A 401 -4.98 11.85 -15.97
CA PHE A 401 -5.01 10.89 -14.86
C PHE A 401 -3.64 10.57 -14.24
N GLY A 402 -2.53 10.92 -14.90
CA GLY A 402 -1.18 10.65 -14.38
C GLY A 402 -0.90 11.32 -13.04
N SER A 403 0.19 10.90 -12.37
CA SER A 403 0.74 11.58 -11.18
C SER A 403 2.21 11.95 -11.42
N PRO A 404 2.68 13.16 -11.00
CA PRO A 404 4.05 13.62 -11.28
C PRO A 404 5.10 12.80 -10.51
N VAL A 405 4.70 12.19 -9.40
CA VAL A 405 5.44 11.16 -8.68
C VAL A 405 4.65 9.85 -8.74
N LEU A 406 5.33 8.71 -8.86
CA LEU A 406 4.62 7.44 -8.92
C LEU A 406 3.94 7.13 -7.57
N PRO A 407 2.72 6.57 -7.56
CA PRO A 407 2.04 6.27 -6.32
C PRO A 407 2.74 5.13 -5.57
N TRP A 408 2.75 5.21 -4.25
CA TRP A 408 3.44 4.25 -3.39
C TRP A 408 2.64 4.03 -2.10
N LEU A 409 2.37 2.76 -1.79
CA LEU A 409 1.90 2.33 -0.49
C LEU A 409 3.13 1.96 0.36
N SER A 410 3.41 2.79 1.36
CA SER A 410 4.65 2.75 2.16
C SER A 410 4.72 1.61 3.16
N HIS A 411 3.58 1.07 3.60
CA HIS A 411 3.52 -0.07 4.50
C HIS A 411 2.28 -0.94 4.21
N GLY A 412 2.36 -2.23 4.55
CA GLY A 412 1.20 -3.13 4.56
C GLY A 412 0.34 -2.94 5.79
N PHE A 413 -0.80 -3.65 5.83
CA PHE A 413 -1.75 -3.67 6.93
C PHE A 413 -2.67 -4.89 6.82
#